data_AF-K9Z5M7-F1
#
_entry.id   AF-K9Z5M7-F1
#
_cell.length_a   1.000
_cell.length_b   1.000
_cell.length_c   1.000
_cell.angle_alpha   90.00
_cell.angle_beta   90.00
_cell.angle_gamma   90.00
#
_symmetry.space_group_name_H-M   'P 1'
#
loop_
_entity.id
_entity.type
_entity.pdbx_description
1 polymer ?
#
loop_
_entity_poly.entity_id
_entity_poly.type
_entity_poly.pdbx_seq_one_letter_code
_entity_poly.pdbx_strand_id
1 'polypeptide(L)' 'MMNSEDLAKYIEQSQGISKPWLLIQLRLKKLEESKDSLSETEYINQLMDIHQDLMKLGEWWIGREDEVFGSSL' A
#
# COMPACT_ATOMS: atom_id res chain seq x y z
N MET A 1 4.65 -0.96 -18.02
CA MET A 1 3.96 -1.36 -16.77
C MET A 1 3.73 -0.10 -15.95
N MET A 2 2.65 -0.04 -15.17
CA MET A 2 2.27 1.11 -14.35
C MET A 2 3.36 1.46 -13.32
N ASN A 3 3.78 2.72 -13.22
CA ASN A 3 4.77 3.18 -12.24
C ASN A 3 4.09 3.78 -10.98
N SER A 4 4.87 4.26 -10.01
CA SER A 4 4.32 4.84 -8.77
C SER A 4 3.53 6.13 -9.00
N GLU A 5 3.86 6.92 -10.01
CA GLU A 5 3.09 8.13 -10.38
C GLU A 5 1.74 7.76 -11.00
N ASP A 6 1.71 6.78 -11.89
CA ASP A 6 0.48 6.26 -12.48
C ASP A 6 -0.43 5.66 -11.39
N LEU A 7 0.16 4.91 -10.44
CA LEU A 7 -0.56 4.37 -9.29
C LEU A 7 -1.12 5.48 -8.38
N ALA A 8 -0.34 6.52 -8.11
CA ALA A 8 -0.82 7.67 -7.32
C ALA A 8 -2.01 8.35 -8.00
N LYS A 9 -1.92 8.62 -9.31
CA LYS A 9 -3.04 9.21 -10.09
C LYS A 9 -4.28 8.33 -10.04
N TYR A 10 -4.12 7.02 -10.17
CA TYR A 10 -5.23 6.08 -10.05
C TYR A 10 -5.90 6.14 -8.67
N ILE A 11 -5.12 6.18 -7.59
CA ILE A 11 -5.62 6.27 -6.21
C ILE A 11 -6.40 7.58 -6.02
N GLU A 12 -5.89 8.71 -6.51
CA GLU A 12 -6.57 10.00 -6.42
C GLU A 12 -7.89 10.00 -7.20
N GLN A 13 -7.87 9.53 -8.45
CA GLN A 13 -9.04 9.51 -9.34
C GLN A 13 -10.14 8.55 -8.86
N SER A 14 -9.77 7.47 -8.18
CA SER A 14 -10.71 6.48 -7.64
C SER A 14 -11.21 6.80 -6.22
N GLN A 15 -10.90 7.98 -5.69
CA GLN A 15 -11.16 8.35 -4.28
C GLN A 15 -10.55 7.34 -3.29
N GLY A 16 -9.46 6.68 -3.68
CA GLY A 16 -8.81 5.62 -2.93
C GLY A 16 -7.86 6.09 -1.82
N ILE A 17 -7.72 7.39 -1.59
CA ILE A 17 -6.81 7.93 -0.56
C ILE A 17 -7.18 7.42 0.84
N SER A 18 -8.46 7.22 1.13
CA SER A 18 -8.95 6.67 2.40
C SER A 18 -8.73 5.16 2.55
N LYS A 19 -8.23 4.48 1.52
CA LYS A 19 -8.04 3.03 1.47
C LYS A 19 -6.59 2.69 1.82
N PRO A 20 -6.27 2.36 3.08
CA PRO A 20 -4.88 2.22 3.54
C PRO A 20 -4.08 1.14 2.79
N TRP A 21 -4.75 0.11 2.28
CA TRP A 21 -4.12 -0.92 1.44
C TRP A 21 -3.61 -0.40 0.09
N LEU A 22 -4.29 0.58 -0.52
CA LEU A 22 -3.82 1.21 -1.75
C LEU A 22 -2.58 2.07 -1.50
N LEU A 23 -2.51 2.73 -0.34
CA LEU A 23 -1.33 3.50 0.06
C LEU A 23 -0.12 2.60 0.34
N ILE A 24 -0.34 1.41 0.93
CA ILE A 24 0.71 0.40 1.09
C ILE A 24 1.21 -0.09 -0.27
N GLN A 25 0.32 -0.35 -1.23
CA GLN A 25 0.72 -0.69 -2.61
C GLN A 25 1.56 0.41 -3.25
N LEU A 26 1.19 1.69 -3.07
CA LEU A 26 1.98 2.81 -3.57
C LEU A 26 3.38 2.87 -2.95
N ARG A 27 3.50 2.60 -1.64
CA ARG A 27 4.80 2.54 -0.96
C ARG A 27 5.67 1.40 -1.46
N LEU A 28 5.10 0.21 -1.65
CA LEU A 28 5.81 -0.93 -2.24
C LEU A 28 6.31 -0.59 -3.65
N LYS A 29 5.48 0.07 -4.47
CA LYS A 29 5.87 0.43 -5.83
C LYS A 29 7.02 1.44 -5.86
N LYS A 30 6.98 2.44 -4.97
CA LYS A 30 8.08 3.40 -4.79
C LYS A 30 9.37 2.74 -4.34
N LEU A 31 9.29 1.76 -3.43
CA LEU A 31 10.46 1.01 -2.95
C LEU A 31 11.06 0.13 -4.05
N GLU A 32 10.20 -0.51 -4.87
CA GLU A 32 10.65 -1.28 -6.04
C GLU A 32 11.41 -0.39 -7.03
N GLU A 33 10.86 0.80 -7.34
CA GLU A 33 11.46 1.75 -8.29
C GLU A 33 12.74 2.39 -7.78
N SER A 34 12.91 2.53 -6.47
CA SER A 34 14.11 3.11 -5.85
C SER A 34 15.19 2.07 -5.51
N LYS A 35 14.96 0.78 -5.80
CA LYS A 35 15.83 -0.33 -5.38
C LYS A 35 17.30 -0.11 -5.76
N ASP A 36 17.57 0.35 -6.98
CA ASP A 36 18.95 0.55 -7.47
C ASP A 36 19.66 1.76 -6.84
N SER A 37 18.91 2.62 -6.14
CA SER A 37 19.43 3.81 -5.44
C SER A 37 19.63 3.60 -3.93
N LEU A 38 19.26 2.44 -3.40
CA LEU A 38 19.31 2.13 -1.97
C LEU A 38 20.40 1.08 -1.68
N SER A 39 20.99 1.17 -0.49
CA SER A 39 21.72 0.03 0.04
C SER A 39 20.77 -1.11 0.39
N GLU A 40 21.28 -2.34 0.45
CA GLU A 40 20.50 -3.51 0.84
C GLU A 40 19.85 -3.36 2.22
N THR A 41 20.59 -2.79 3.18
CA THR A 41 20.07 -2.53 4.53
C THR A 41 18.93 -1.51 4.54
N GLU A 42 19.05 -0.42 3.78
CA GLU A 42 17.97 0.58 3.67
C GLU A 42 16.72 0.00 3.01
N TYR A 43 16.91 -0.80 1.96
CA TYR A 43 15.81 -1.49 1.28
C TYR A 43 15.07 -2.44 2.23
N ILE A 44 15.81 -3.28 2.98
CA ILE A 44 15.24 -4.22 3.95
C ILE A 44 14.51 -3.48 5.07
N ASN A 45 15.10 -2.42 5.61
CA ASN A 45 14.46 -1.64 6.67
C ASN A 45 13.14 -1.00 6.20
N GLN A 46 13.12 -0.41 5.00
CA GLN A 46 11.89 0.14 4.43
C GLN A 46 10.84 -0.94 4.13
N LEU A 47 11.27 -2.11 3.65
CA LEU A 47 10.38 -3.24 3.42
C LEU A 47 9.76 -3.73 4.74
N MET A 48 10.54 -3.82 5.82
CA MET A 48 10.06 -4.21 7.14
C MET A 48 9.05 -3.22 7.71
N ASP A 49 9.27 -1.91 7.51
CA ASP A 49 8.33 -0.86 7.92
C ASP A 49 7.00 -0.97 7.16
N ILE A 50 7.05 -1.16 5.83
CA ILE A 50 5.85 -1.40 5.03
C ILE A 50 5.13 -2.69 5.46
N HIS A 51 5.88 -3.74 5.78
CA HIS A 51 5.32 -4.99 6.30
C HIS A 51 4.59 -4.79 7.63
N GLN A 52 5.13 -3.98 8.56
CA GLN A 52 4.45 -3.67 9.81
C GLN A 52 3.11 -2.96 9.57
N ASP A 53 3.05 -2.04 8.61
CA ASP A 53 1.79 -1.37 8.26
C ASP A 53 0.80 -2.31 7.58
N LEU A 54 1.28 -3.26 6.78
CA LEU A 54 0.44 -4.34 6.26
C LEU A 54 -0.17 -5.19 7.38
N MET A 55 0.57 -5.49 8.44
CA MET A 55 0.04 -6.25 9.58
C MET A 55 -1.07 -5.52 10.33
N LYS A 56 -0.98 -4.18 10.44
CA LYS A 56 -2.03 -3.34 11.05
C LYS A 56 -3.34 -3.37 10.25
N LEU A 57 -3.31 -3.68 8.94
CA LEU A 57 -4.53 -3.79 8.15
C LEU A 57 -5.46 -4.90 8.64
N GLY A 58 -4.91 -6.01 9.14
CA GLY A 58 -5.71 -7.12 9.66
C GLY A 58 -6.69 -6.68 10.74
N GLU A 59 -6.21 -5.90 11.70
CA GLU A 59 -7.04 -5.30 12.76
C GLU A 59 -7.95 -4.19 12.23
N TRP A 60 -7.48 -3.42 11.25
CA TRP A 60 -8.25 -2.33 10.65
C TRP A 60 -9.54 -2.82 9.97
N TRP A 61 -9.53 -4.02 9.37
CA TRP A 61 -10.70 -4.59 8.72
C TRP A 61 -11.82 -4.93 9.70
N ILE A 62 -11.49 -5.19 10.97
CA ILE A 62 -12.45 -5.66 11.97
C ILE A 62 -13.52 -4.58 12.20
N GLY A 63 -14.78 -4.92 11.90
CA GLY A 63 -15.92 -4.02 11.99
C GLY A 63 -16.11 -3.08 10.80
N ARG A 64 -15.34 -3.26 9.71
CA ARG A 64 -15.42 -2.49 8.45
C ARG A 64 -15.60 -3.39 7.23
N GLU A 65 -15.80 -4.68 7.44
CA GLU A 65 -15.82 -5.67 6.37
C GLU A 65 -16.92 -5.38 5.36
N ASP A 66 -18.12 -5.02 5.82
CA ASP A 66 -19.25 -4.65 4.95
C ASP A 66 -18.99 -3.38 4.12
N GLU A 67 -18.27 -2.40 4.68
CA GLU A 67 -17.89 -1.16 3.98
C GLU A 67 -16.92 -1.45 2.83
N VAL A 68 -16.07 -2.45 3.01
CA VAL A 68 -14.92 -2.73 2.14
C VAL A 68 -15.25 -3.78 1.10
N PHE A 69 -15.86 -4.88 1.53
CA PHE A 69 -16.12 -6.06 0.71
C PHE A 69 -17.57 -6.12 0.21
N GLY A 70 -18.46 -5.31 0.80
CA GLY A 70 -19.90 -5.36 0.53
C GLY A 70 -20.61 -6.49 1.28
N SER A 71 -21.90 -6.32 1.52
CA SER A 71 -22.73 -7.21 2.35
C SER A 71 -23.13 -8.54 1.68
N SER A 72 -22.32 -9.08 0.78
CA SER A 72 -22.65 -10.31 0.04
C SER A 72 -21.42 -11.16 -0.21
N LEU A 73 -21.09 -11.96 0.81
CA LEU A 73 -20.52 -13.29 0.65
C LEU A 73 -21.63 -14.32 0.90
#